data_AF-A0A7S3F1J4-F1
#
_entry.id   AF-A0A7S3F1J4-F1
#
_cell.length_a   1.000
_cell.length_b   1.000
_cell.length_c   1.000
_cell.angle_alpha   90.00
_cell.angle_beta   90.00
_cell.angle_gamma   90.00
#
_symmetry.space_group_name_H-M   'P 1'
#
loop_
_entity.id
_entity.type
_entity.pdbx_description
1 polymer ?
#
loop_
_entity_poly.entity_id
_entity_poly.type
_entity_poly.pdbx_seq_one_letter_code
_entity_poly.pdbx_strand_id
1 'polypeptide(L)'
;KSDQFQPHMPRLQDLLLERPGWMVRKQLSFRGVCFGEYSADYVAVSHRWESPGNADPTGRQMIALCDHLHSHPQIQFVWIDVMCLSQGKDRSPSEKAEFNTMLANVNFLYLGCQVLILLDNEYPRRFWTMFEAWLSFSA
;
A
#
# COMPACT_ATOMS: atom_id res chain seq x y z
N LYS A 1 27.14 -18.09 5.37
CA LYS A 1 27.10 -16.62 5.49
C LYS A 1 25.63 -16.25 5.39
N SER A 2 25.01 -15.90 6.51
CA SER A 2 23.61 -15.48 6.55
C SER A 2 23.49 -14.16 5.80
N ASP A 3 22.91 -14.17 4.60
CA ASP A 3 22.41 -12.94 4.00
C ASP A 3 21.43 -12.33 5.01
N GLN A 4 21.81 -11.18 5.56
CA GLN A 4 20.91 -10.39 6.39
C GLN A 4 19.74 -10.01 5.48
N PHE A 5 18.59 -10.67 5.68
CA PHE A 5 17.32 -10.20 5.15
C PHE A 5 17.15 -8.78 5.67
N GLN A 6 17.39 -7.79 4.81
CA GLN A 6 17.03 -6.41 5.09
C GLN A 6 15.57 -6.28 4.63
N PRO A 7 14.61 -6.28 5.56
CA PRO A 7 13.22 -6.05 5.20
C PRO A 7 13.18 -4.69 4.53
N HIS A 8 12.73 -4.64 3.28
CA HIS A 8 12.44 -3.41 2.57
C HIS A 8 11.16 -3.66 1.77
N MET A 9 10.47 -2.61 1.38
CA MET A 9 9.29 -2.74 0.54
C MET A 9 9.72 -3.01 -0.92
N PRO A 10 9.45 -4.22 -1.47
CA PRO A 10 9.78 -4.51 -2.85
C PRO A 10 8.85 -3.74 -3.79
N ARG A 11 9.26 -3.51 -5.04
CA ARG A 11 8.37 -2.90 -6.03
C ARG A 11 7.41 -3.95 -6.59
N LEU A 12 6.26 -3.53 -7.10
CA LEU A 12 5.33 -4.41 -7.82
C LEU A 12 6.04 -5.26 -8.88
N GLN A 13 6.93 -4.65 -9.66
CA GLN A 13 7.65 -5.35 -10.72
C GLN A 13 8.52 -6.49 -10.20
N ASP A 14 9.19 -6.28 -9.06
CA ASP A 14 10.06 -7.29 -8.45
C ASP A 14 9.19 -8.42 -7.86
N LEU A 15 8.07 -8.08 -7.22
CA LEU A 15 7.10 -9.06 -6.69
C LEU A 15 6.49 -9.94 -7.78
N LEU A 16 6.17 -9.39 -8.95
CA LEU A 16 5.62 -10.17 -10.07
C LEU A 16 6.62 -11.20 -10.60
N LEU A 17 7.93 -10.95 -10.50
CA LEU A 17 8.99 -11.87 -10.91
C LEU A 17 9.31 -12.90 -9.84
N GLU A 18 9.47 -12.46 -8.59
CA GLU A 18 9.99 -13.29 -7.50
C GLU A 18 8.89 -14.05 -6.76
N ARG A 19 7.71 -13.44 -6.61
CA ARG A 19 6.60 -13.91 -5.78
C ARG A 19 5.24 -13.69 -6.45
N PRO A 20 5.00 -14.18 -7.69
CA PRO A 20 3.76 -13.91 -8.41
C PRO A 20 2.49 -14.34 -7.65
N GLY A 21 2.58 -15.39 -6.82
CA GLY A 21 1.46 -15.87 -6.00
C GLY A 21 1.06 -14.94 -4.84
N TRP A 22 1.85 -13.92 -4.53
CA TRP A 22 1.49 -12.89 -3.54
C TRP A 22 0.57 -11.82 -4.13
N MET A 23 0.55 -11.68 -5.46
CA MET A 23 -0.20 -10.63 -6.14
C MET A 23 -1.55 -11.15 -6.61
N VAL A 24 -2.61 -10.43 -6.26
CA VAL A 24 -3.98 -10.72 -6.72
C VAL A 24 -4.64 -9.43 -7.17
N ARG A 25 -5.40 -9.50 -8.28
CA ARG A 25 -6.22 -8.38 -8.73
C ARG A 25 -7.58 -8.42 -8.03
N LYS A 26 -7.93 -7.34 -7.35
CA LYS A 26 -9.24 -7.12 -6.71
C LYS A 26 -9.87 -5.85 -7.27
N GLN A 27 -11.18 -5.91 -7.51
CA GLN A 27 -11.98 -4.75 -7.88
C GLN A 27 -12.88 -4.40 -6.70
N LEU A 28 -12.77 -3.19 -6.20
CA LEU A 28 -13.67 -2.66 -5.18
C LEU A 28 -14.84 -1.96 -5.89
N SER A 29 -16.06 -2.22 -5.41
CA SER A 29 -17.24 -1.52 -5.89
C SER A 29 -17.55 -0.31 -5.00
N PHE A 30 -18.11 0.75 -5.58
CA PHE A 30 -18.55 1.92 -4.81
C PHE A 30 -19.53 1.54 -3.70
N ARG A 31 -20.49 0.66 -4.02
CA ARG A 31 -21.43 0.10 -3.04
C ARG A 31 -20.68 -0.58 -1.90
N GLY A 32 -19.76 -1.49 -2.20
CA GLY A 32 -19.01 -2.22 -1.19
C GLY A 32 -18.16 -1.31 -0.30
N VAL A 33 -17.57 -0.26 -0.86
CA VAL A 33 -16.87 0.78 -0.10
C VAL A 33 -17.82 1.47 0.88
N CYS A 34 -18.98 1.94 0.41
CA CYS A 34 -19.95 2.64 1.26
C CYS A 34 -20.62 1.76 2.33
N PHE A 35 -20.72 0.46 2.10
CA PHE A 35 -21.32 -0.49 3.04
C PHE A 35 -20.29 -1.24 3.91
N GLY A 36 -19.01 -0.87 3.81
CA GLY A 36 -17.95 -1.44 4.65
C GLY A 36 -17.61 -2.90 4.32
N GLU A 37 -17.87 -3.38 3.10
CA GLU A 37 -17.64 -4.78 2.69
C GLU A 37 -16.16 -5.20 2.80
N TYR A 38 -15.23 -4.24 2.77
CA TYR A 38 -13.79 -4.47 2.79
C TYR A 38 -13.14 -4.13 4.14
N SER A 39 -13.94 -3.68 5.11
CA SER A 39 -13.44 -3.17 6.40
C SER A 39 -12.93 -4.26 7.35
N ALA A 40 -13.11 -5.55 7.05
CA ALA A 40 -12.72 -6.64 7.95
C ALA A 40 -11.38 -7.29 7.57
N ASP A 41 -11.10 -7.41 6.27
CA ASP A 41 -10.04 -8.24 5.70
C ASP A 41 -9.14 -7.51 4.70
N TYR A 42 -9.45 -6.27 4.32
CA TYR A 42 -8.58 -5.41 3.50
C TYR A 42 -7.96 -4.31 4.35
N VAL A 43 -6.65 -4.10 4.16
CA VAL A 43 -5.92 -2.98 4.73
C VAL A 43 -5.24 -2.16 3.64
N ALA A 44 -5.44 -0.86 3.66
CA ALA A 44 -4.68 0.11 2.88
C ALA A 44 -3.61 0.72 3.79
N VAL A 45 -2.35 0.71 3.34
CA VAL A 45 -1.24 1.26 4.11
C VAL A 45 -1.00 2.70 3.68
N SER A 46 -1.21 3.64 4.60
CA SER A 46 -0.81 5.04 4.40
C SER A 46 0.54 5.26 5.05
N HIS A 47 1.50 5.72 4.25
CA HIS A 47 2.87 5.86 4.67
C HIS A 47 3.61 6.89 3.82
N ARG A 48 4.76 7.36 4.30
CA ARG A 48 5.61 8.23 3.48
C ARG A 48 6.67 7.42 2.74
N TRP A 49 7.03 7.92 1.57
CA TRP A 49 8.31 7.55 0.97
C TRP A 49 9.44 8.25 1.73
N GLU A 50 10.40 7.47 2.23
CA GLU A 50 11.50 8.07 3.01
C GLU A 50 12.50 8.83 2.13
N SER A 51 12.64 8.40 0.88
CA SER A 51 13.48 9.03 -0.12
C SER A 51 12.78 9.03 -1.50
N PRO A 52 13.15 9.92 -2.44
CA PRO A 52 12.50 10.00 -3.75
C PRO A 52 12.58 8.74 -4.62
N GLY A 53 13.54 7.84 -4.36
CA GLY A 53 13.76 6.62 -5.14
C GLY A 53 13.56 5.32 -4.37
N ASN A 54 13.35 5.39 -3.06
CA ASN A 54 13.14 4.23 -2.20
C ASN A 54 12.15 4.60 -1.10
N ALA A 55 11.03 3.88 -1.06
CA ALA A 55 9.96 4.11 -0.10
C ALA A 55 10.38 3.77 1.33
N ASP A 56 11.19 2.73 1.53
CA ASP A 56 11.59 2.19 2.83
C ASP A 56 13.07 1.75 2.85
N PRO A 57 14.03 2.69 2.70
CA PRO A 57 15.46 2.39 2.74
C PRO A 57 15.93 1.91 4.11
N THR A 58 15.21 2.23 5.19
CA THR A 58 15.55 1.77 6.54
C THR A 58 14.97 0.41 6.89
N GLY A 59 13.94 -0.03 6.16
CA GLY A 59 13.23 -1.29 6.41
C GLY A 59 12.25 -1.26 7.57
N ARG A 60 12.16 -0.13 8.27
CA ARG A 60 11.38 -0.01 9.50
C ARG A 60 9.89 -0.07 9.21
N GLN A 61 9.47 0.46 8.07
CA GLN A 61 8.07 0.44 7.68
C GLN A 61 7.63 -0.98 7.32
N MET A 62 8.47 -1.74 6.60
CA MET A 62 8.21 -3.14 6.30
C MET A 62 8.16 -4.01 7.57
N ILE A 63 9.06 -3.78 8.54
CA ILE A 63 9.03 -4.46 9.85
C ILE A 63 7.71 -4.16 10.57
N ALA A 64 7.33 -2.89 10.68
CA ALA A 64 6.09 -2.49 11.35
C ALA A 64 4.85 -3.08 10.66
N LEU A 65 4.84 -3.14 9.34
CA LEU A 65 3.79 -3.81 8.56
C LEU A 65 3.73 -5.30 8.90
N CYS A 66 4.86 -6.02 8.89
CA CYS A 66 4.90 -7.43 9.25
C CYS A 66 4.40 -7.69 10.68
N ASP A 67 4.83 -6.89 11.66
CA ASP A 67 4.39 -7.01 13.06
C ASP A 67 2.88 -6.79 13.20
N HIS A 68 2.33 -5.83 12.47
CA HIS A 68 0.89 -5.60 12.42
C HIS A 68 0.16 -6.80 11.80
N LEU A 69 0.61 -7.30 10.66
CA LEU A 69 -0.04 -8.43 9.98
C LEU A 69 0.02 -9.72 10.81
N HIS A 70 1.12 -9.99 11.51
CA HIS A 70 1.22 -11.14 12.41
C HIS A 70 0.22 -11.10 13.57
N SER A 71 -0.15 -9.90 14.04
CA SER A 71 -1.14 -9.73 15.11
C SER A 71 -2.59 -9.66 14.61
N HIS A 72 -2.80 -9.57 13.29
CA HIS A 72 -4.11 -9.40 12.66
C HIS A 72 -4.35 -10.45 11.56
N PRO A 73 -4.49 -11.75 11.93
CA PRO A 73 -4.62 -12.85 10.96
C PRO A 73 -5.90 -12.80 10.11
N GLN A 74 -6.88 -11.96 10.47
CA GLN A 74 -8.07 -11.70 9.67
C GLN A 74 -7.79 -10.90 8.40
N ILE A 75 -6.66 -10.16 8.35
CA ILE A 75 -6.27 -9.38 7.17
C ILE A 75 -5.83 -10.36 6.07
N GLN A 76 -6.51 -10.31 4.93
CA GLN A 76 -6.22 -11.15 3.77
C GLN A 76 -5.58 -10.37 2.63
N PHE A 77 -5.89 -9.08 2.51
CA PHE A 77 -5.45 -8.25 1.40
C PHE A 77 -4.79 -6.98 1.92
N VAL A 78 -3.56 -6.73 1.46
CA VAL A 78 -2.79 -5.55 1.81
C VAL A 78 -2.58 -4.74 0.54
N TRP A 79 -2.93 -3.47 0.60
CA TRP A 79 -2.61 -2.52 -0.46
C TRP A 79 -1.56 -1.53 0.03
N ILE A 80 -0.50 -1.38 -0.74
CA ILE A 80 0.56 -0.38 -0.53
C ILE A 80 1.09 0.07 -1.88
N ASP A 81 1.29 1.38 -2.07
CA ASP A 81 1.50 1.98 -3.38
C ASP A 81 2.70 1.38 -4.14
N VAL A 82 3.85 1.20 -3.48
CA VAL A 82 5.09 0.72 -4.09
C VAL A 82 5.01 -0.75 -4.50
N MET A 83 4.27 -1.57 -3.75
CA MET A 83 4.09 -3.01 -4.02
C MET A 83 2.90 -3.30 -4.93
N CYS A 84 1.91 -2.41 -5.01
CA CYS A 84 0.66 -2.63 -5.76
C CYS A 84 0.52 -1.77 -7.02
N LEU A 85 1.37 -0.77 -7.23
CA LEU A 85 1.42 0.03 -8.45
C LEU A 85 2.78 -0.07 -9.14
N SER A 86 2.75 0.02 -10.47
CA SER A 86 3.96 0.05 -11.27
C SER A 86 4.76 1.31 -10.98
N GLN A 87 6.06 1.14 -10.74
CA GLN A 87 6.98 2.21 -10.37
C GLN A 87 7.90 2.63 -11.53
N GLY A 88 8.48 3.82 -11.47
CA GLY A 88 9.54 4.22 -12.41
C GLY A 88 9.07 4.74 -13.78
N LYS A 89 10.06 5.04 -14.64
CA LYS A 89 9.85 5.64 -15.99
C LYS A 89 9.71 4.59 -17.09
N ASP A 90 10.22 3.39 -16.82
CA ASP A 90 10.27 2.19 -17.65
C ASP A 90 8.92 1.48 -17.81
N ARG A 91 7.85 2.02 -17.20
CA ARG A 91 6.48 1.55 -17.39
C ARG A 91 6.06 1.51 -18.86
N SER A 92 5.56 0.34 -19.26
CA SER A 92 4.85 0.12 -20.52
C SER A 92 3.61 1.02 -20.63
N PRO A 93 3.07 1.24 -21.84
CA PRO A 93 1.84 2.01 -22.02
C PRO A 93 0.65 1.47 -21.22
N SER A 94 0.52 0.15 -21.10
CA SER A 94 -0.53 -0.49 -20.30
C SER A 94 -0.37 -0.24 -18.81
N GLU A 95 0.86 -0.32 -18.28
CA GLU A 95 1.13 -0.04 -16.87
C GLU A 95 0.87 1.43 -16.51
N LYS A 96 1.16 2.36 -17.44
CA LYS A 96 0.83 3.79 -17.27
C LYS A 96 -0.68 4.02 -17.24
N ALA A 97 -1.42 3.35 -18.12
CA ALA A 97 -2.87 3.43 -18.14
C ALA A 97 -3.48 2.91 -16.82
N GLU A 98 -3.03 1.74 -16.36
CA GLU A 98 -3.46 1.16 -15.09
C GLU A 98 -3.11 2.05 -13.90
N PHE A 99 -1.89 2.59 -13.86
CA PHE A 99 -1.48 3.54 -12.83
C PHE A 99 -2.40 4.77 -12.78
N ASN A 100 -2.73 5.36 -13.94
CA ASN A 100 -3.60 6.53 -13.99
C ASN A 100 -5.03 6.20 -13.54
N THR A 101 -5.55 5.03 -13.92
CA THR A 101 -6.85 4.55 -13.43
C THR A 101 -6.83 4.37 -11.92
N MET A 102 -5.78 3.75 -11.37
CA MET A 102 -5.65 3.56 -9.93
C MET A 102 -5.52 4.89 -9.19
N LEU A 103 -4.71 5.83 -9.69
CA LEU A 103 -4.52 7.13 -9.07
C LEU A 103 -5.84 7.93 -8.97
N ALA A 104 -6.71 7.83 -9.97
CA ALA A 104 -8.02 8.47 -9.95
C ALA A 104 -8.99 7.86 -8.91
N ASN A 105 -8.73 6.63 -8.45
CA ASN A 105 -9.64 5.84 -7.61
C ASN A 105 -9.04 5.46 -6.25
N VAL A 106 -7.76 5.76 -5.98
CA VAL A 106 -7.03 5.31 -4.79
C VAL A 106 -7.71 5.73 -3.48
N ASN A 107 -8.40 6.88 -3.48
CA ASN A 107 -9.14 7.39 -2.33
C ASN A 107 -10.23 6.42 -1.83
N PHE A 108 -10.79 5.57 -2.70
CA PHE A 108 -11.77 4.57 -2.28
C PHE A 108 -11.19 3.52 -1.34
N LEU A 109 -9.89 3.24 -1.42
CA LEU A 109 -9.21 2.33 -0.50
C LEU A 109 -9.22 2.90 0.92
N TYR A 110 -8.85 4.17 1.06
CA TYR A 110 -8.79 4.84 2.37
C TYR A 110 -10.16 5.16 2.96
N LEU A 111 -11.23 5.13 2.16
CA LEU A 111 -12.62 5.25 2.62
C LEU A 111 -13.26 3.89 2.95
N GLY A 112 -12.92 2.81 2.23
CA GLY A 112 -13.66 1.54 2.31
C GLY A 112 -12.96 0.42 3.06
N CYS A 113 -11.64 0.51 3.25
CA CYS A 113 -10.83 -0.51 3.90
C CYS A 113 -10.38 -0.05 5.29
N GLN A 114 -9.82 -0.97 6.09
CA GLN A 114 -9.02 -0.56 7.23
C GLN A 114 -7.81 0.23 6.72
N VAL A 115 -7.38 1.25 7.47
CA VAL A 115 -6.19 2.03 7.12
C VAL A 115 -5.14 1.85 8.20
N LEU A 116 -3.99 1.28 7.81
CA LEU A 116 -2.81 1.22 8.65
C LEU A 116 -1.93 2.42 8.36
N ILE A 117 -1.81 3.31 9.35
CA ILE A 117 -0.96 4.50 9.26
C ILE A 117 0.42 4.17 9.84
N LEU A 118 1.45 4.16 8.98
CA LEU A 118 2.84 4.03 9.42
C LEU A 118 3.38 5.43 9.78
N LEU A 119 3.10 5.84 11.01
CA LEU A 119 3.36 7.19 11.50
C LEU A 119 4.84 7.41 11.86
N ASP A 120 5.40 8.51 11.38
CA ASP A 120 6.67 9.06 11.85
C ASP A 120 6.65 10.59 11.92
N ASN A 121 7.77 11.20 12.31
CA ASN A 121 7.89 12.65 12.51
C ASN A 121 7.69 13.47 11.22
N GLU A 122 7.89 12.86 10.04
CA GLU A 122 7.78 13.53 8.74
C GLU A 122 6.43 13.24 8.07
N TYR A 123 5.69 12.21 8.52
CA TYR A 123 4.36 11.87 8.05
C TYR A 123 3.42 13.09 7.97
N PRO A 124 3.25 13.92 9.02
CA PRO A 124 2.31 15.05 8.95
C PRO A 124 2.78 16.20 8.05
N ARG A 125 4.02 16.15 7.54
CA ARG A 125 4.56 17.19 6.65
C ARG A 125 4.25 16.95 5.18
N ARG A 126 3.69 15.78 4.83
CA ARG A 126 3.30 15.44 3.47
C ARG A 126 1.80 15.61 3.33
N PHE A 127 1.38 16.26 2.24
CA PHE A 127 -0.05 16.49 1.98
C PHE A 127 -0.80 15.16 1.83
N TRP A 128 -0.28 14.24 1.02
CA TRP A 128 -0.97 12.99 0.69
C TRP A 128 -1.20 12.10 1.91
N THR A 129 -0.18 11.87 2.74
CA THR A 129 -0.32 11.07 3.97
C THR A 129 -1.37 11.65 4.93
N MET A 130 -1.46 12.98 5.05
CA MET A 130 -2.49 13.63 5.86
C MET A 130 -3.88 13.54 5.23
N PHE A 131 -3.97 13.63 3.91
CA PHE A 131 -5.24 13.47 3.19
C PHE A 131 -5.77 12.03 3.30
N GLU A 132 -4.89 11.04 3.14
CA GLU A 132 -5.21 9.62 3.32
C GLU A 132 -5.68 9.31 4.75
N ALA A 133 -4.96 9.83 5.75
CA ALA A 133 -5.39 9.72 7.15
C ALA A 133 -6.73 10.41 7.40
N TRP A 134 -6.97 11.58 6.81
CA TRP A 134 -8.27 12.25 6.95
C TRP A 134 -9.42 11.43 6.34
N LEU A 135 -9.21 10.84 5.16
CA LEU A 135 -10.18 9.95 4.53
C LEU A 135 -10.52 8.75 5.43
N SER A 136 -9.54 8.17 6.13
CA SER A 136 -9.76 7.01 7.00
C SER A 136 -10.66 7.29 8.20
N PHE A 137 -10.82 8.55 8.60
CA PHE A 137 -11.75 8.97 9.67
C PHE A 137 -13.06 9.54 9.14
N SER A 138 -13.24 9.58 7.82
CA SER A 138 -14.40 10.19 7.15
C SER A 138 -15.45 9.18 6.68
N ALA A 139 -15.17 7.88 6.84
CA ALA A 139 -16.04 6.78 6.47
C ALA A 139 -16.93 6.31 7.63
#